data_AF-A0A139HEV7-F1
#
_entry.id   AF-A0A139HEV7-F1
#
_cell.length_a   1.000
_cell.length_b   1.000
_cell.length_c   1.000
_cell.angle_alpha   90.00
_cell.angle_beta   90.00
_cell.angle_gamma   90.00
#
_symmetry.space_group_name_H-M   'P 1'
#
loop_
_entity.id
_entity.type
_entity.pdbx_description
1 polymer ?
#
loop_
_entity_poly.entity_id
_entity_poly.type
_entity_poly.pdbx_seq_one_letter_code
_entity_poly.pdbx_strand_id
1 'polypeptide(L)'
;MCTRLCNIPTSFRFFIAVNMSQLDSTLREAADKNGELLAELRQTDYAPSSLKQNKSYISDLKAQIANTDKELARLHSITEDERKDHVKYRDSNVKRYMYKMGGSKGKDKFASKAEKEEKEFLEAWQTERSAKEAREELGQALQKAEQDQTNLQSDTARHDKAQKELDSLYNSIFSGPTPELPGEDQMEENVKKCREFFDQCNAQLDTEKKALEILGYADQSLKRAYGDIQAALRRSGRDVFGGGTFTDMMERDALANAQNNVHAATRHLNEARRIQPAIKPLSDITIDQGHFFSDVMFDNIFTDLRQHERIQRSENEMRNAGQQLQAQVGEQRGRCADADRRKGQAGTDLEAARMELQRIRAEAFERVAAGGGLAEAPPKYQAAA
;
A
#
# COMPACT_ATOMS: atom_id res chain seq x y z
N MET A 1 62.42 -52.96 -20.17
CA MET A 1 61.04 -53.28 -19.74
C MET A 1 60.18 -52.04 -19.92
N CYS A 2 59.11 -52.18 -20.70
CA CYS A 2 57.88 -51.38 -20.79
C CYS A 2 57.94 -49.85 -21.02
N THR A 3 57.91 -49.51 -22.31
CA THR A 3 57.05 -48.45 -22.88
C THR A 3 55.57 -48.64 -22.48
N ARG A 4 54.92 -47.59 -21.94
CA ARG A 4 53.45 -47.42 -21.99
C ARG A 4 53.12 -45.95 -22.24
N LEU A 5 52.92 -45.64 -23.52
CA LEU A 5 52.15 -44.50 -23.99
C LEU A 5 50.70 -44.68 -23.51
N CYS A 6 50.23 -43.82 -22.61
CA CYS A 6 48.82 -43.73 -22.26
C CYS A 6 48.06 -43.10 -23.44
N ASN A 7 47.42 -43.98 -24.20
CA ASN A 7 46.47 -43.67 -25.25
C ASN A 7 45.21 -43.10 -24.59
N ILE A 8 45.03 -41.77 -24.64
CA ILE A 8 43.77 -41.14 -24.24
C ILE A 8 42.74 -41.54 -25.31
N PRO A 9 41.59 -42.12 -24.93
CA PRO A 9 40.59 -42.55 -25.90
C PRO A 9 40.09 -41.34 -26.70
N THR A 10 40.26 -41.41 -28.02
CA THR A 10 39.86 -40.41 -29.03
C THR A 10 38.36 -40.08 -28.99
N SER A 11 37.53 -40.90 -28.34
CA SER A 11 36.10 -40.66 -28.19
C SER A 11 35.75 -39.53 -27.21
N PHE A 12 36.60 -39.24 -26.20
CA PHE A 12 36.32 -38.18 -25.22
C PHE A 12 36.63 -36.77 -25.78
N ARG A 13 37.65 -36.67 -26.64
CA ARG A 13 37.96 -35.43 -27.38
C ARG A 13 36.92 -35.10 -28.44
N PHE A 14 36.27 -36.11 -29.02
CA PHE A 14 35.24 -35.91 -30.04
C PHE A 14 33.94 -35.35 -29.44
N PHE A 15 33.58 -35.74 -28.22
CA PHE A 15 32.35 -35.26 -27.57
C PHE A 15 32.45 -33.79 -27.13
N ILE A 16 33.63 -33.35 -26.68
CA ILE A 16 33.89 -31.97 -26.27
C ILE A 16 33.98 -31.03 -27.49
N ALA A 17 34.64 -31.45 -28.57
CA ALA A 17 34.79 -30.62 -29.77
C ALA A 17 33.48 -30.39 -30.56
N VAL A 18 32.52 -31.32 -30.48
CA VAL A 18 31.22 -31.19 -31.14
C VAL A 18 30.32 -30.14 -30.44
N ASN A 19 30.34 -30.08 -29.09
CA ASN A 19 29.59 -29.06 -28.33
C ASN A 19 30.13 -27.64 -28.54
N MET A 20 31.46 -27.46 -28.58
CA MET A 20 32.08 -26.14 -28.82
C MET A 20 31.63 -25.51 -30.15
N SER A 21 31.57 -26.30 -31.22
CA SER A 21 31.16 -25.79 -32.54
C SER A 21 29.69 -25.38 -32.61
N GLN A 22 28.83 -26.02 -31.80
CA GLN A 22 27.40 -25.72 -31.74
C GLN A 22 27.13 -24.46 -30.92
N LEU A 23 27.78 -24.30 -29.76
CA LEU A 23 27.59 -23.13 -28.89
C LEU A 23 28.13 -21.84 -29.54
N ASP A 24 29.29 -21.91 -30.22
CA ASP A 24 29.81 -20.77 -30.99
C ASP A 24 28.88 -20.36 -32.16
N SER A 25 28.24 -21.33 -32.82
CA SER A 25 27.31 -21.05 -33.91
C SER A 25 26.01 -20.42 -33.43
N THR A 26 25.44 -20.91 -32.32
CA THR A 26 24.21 -20.37 -31.73
C THR A 26 24.44 -18.99 -31.12
N LEU A 27 25.61 -18.74 -30.50
CA LEU A 27 26.02 -17.42 -30.02
C LEU A 27 26.09 -16.40 -31.16
N ARG A 28 26.65 -16.76 -32.32
CA ARG A 28 26.70 -15.87 -33.49
C ARG A 28 25.31 -15.57 -34.06
N GLU A 29 24.42 -16.56 -34.12
CA GLU A 29 23.05 -16.37 -34.59
C GLU A 29 22.18 -15.54 -33.61
N ALA A 30 22.50 -15.58 -32.31
CA ALA A 30 21.78 -14.85 -31.27
C ALA A 30 22.31 -13.44 -30.99
N ALA A 31 23.51 -13.09 -31.49
CA ALA A 31 24.19 -11.84 -31.17
C ALA A 31 23.38 -10.58 -31.56
N ASP A 32 22.79 -10.56 -32.76
CA ASP A 32 22.01 -9.42 -33.24
C ASP A 32 20.75 -9.19 -32.38
N LYS A 33 20.02 -10.27 -32.06
CA LYS A 33 18.84 -10.22 -31.17
C LYS A 33 19.21 -9.76 -29.75
N ASN A 34 20.33 -10.23 -29.23
CA ASN A 34 20.85 -9.80 -27.93
C ASN A 34 21.12 -8.28 -27.93
N GLY A 35 21.73 -7.74 -28.99
CA GLY A 35 21.96 -6.30 -29.15
C GLY A 35 20.67 -5.48 -29.21
N GLU A 36 19.68 -5.93 -29.97
CA GLU A 36 18.36 -5.27 -30.07
C GLU A 36 17.62 -5.24 -28.73
N LEU A 37 17.56 -6.36 -28.02
CA LEU A 37 16.90 -6.47 -26.71
C LEU A 37 17.58 -5.61 -25.65
N LEU A 38 18.91 -5.58 -25.62
CA LEU A 38 19.68 -4.70 -24.73
C LEU A 38 19.43 -3.21 -25.02
N ALA A 39 19.30 -2.84 -26.29
CA ALA A 39 18.97 -1.47 -26.68
C ALA A 39 17.55 -1.08 -26.23
N GLU A 40 16.57 -1.97 -26.38
CA GLU A 40 15.19 -1.73 -25.91
C GLU A 40 15.10 -1.64 -24.38
N LEU A 41 15.83 -2.49 -23.65
CA LEU A 41 15.93 -2.40 -22.18
C LEU A 41 16.51 -1.06 -21.74
N ARG A 42 17.62 -0.61 -22.36
CA ARG A 42 18.22 0.70 -22.06
C ARG A 42 17.28 1.86 -22.36
N GLN A 43 16.50 1.78 -23.44
CA GLN A 43 15.53 2.82 -23.78
C GLN A 43 14.38 2.90 -22.78
N THR A 44 14.01 1.78 -22.15
CA THR A 44 12.82 1.66 -21.28
C THR A 44 13.14 1.57 -19.79
N ASP A 45 14.42 1.62 -19.41
CA ASP A 45 14.91 1.43 -18.03
C ASP A 45 14.29 2.42 -17.00
N TYR A 46 13.95 3.63 -17.46
CA TYR A 46 13.32 4.63 -16.60
C TYR A 46 11.85 4.30 -16.24
N ALA A 47 11.18 3.47 -17.04
CA ALA A 47 9.71 3.35 -17.01
C ALA A 47 9.17 2.70 -15.72
N PRO A 48 9.73 1.58 -15.21
CA PRO A 48 9.20 0.93 -13.99
C PRO A 48 9.27 1.82 -12.76
N SER A 49 10.38 2.53 -12.57
CA SER A 49 10.58 3.45 -11.44
C SER A 49 9.69 4.68 -11.55
N SER A 50 9.59 5.26 -12.75
CA SER A 50 8.72 6.40 -13.04
C SER A 50 7.24 6.06 -12.85
N LEU A 51 6.82 4.85 -13.24
CA LEU A 51 5.45 4.37 -13.03
C LEU A 51 5.10 4.28 -11.54
N LYS A 52 6.04 3.83 -10.71
CA LYS A 52 5.86 3.78 -9.25
C LYS A 52 5.69 5.18 -8.67
N GLN A 53 6.53 6.13 -9.08
CA GLN A 53 6.45 7.53 -8.62
C GLN A 53 5.15 8.19 -9.08
N ASN A 54 4.76 7.99 -10.34
CA ASN A 54 3.51 8.53 -10.90
C ASN A 54 2.27 7.99 -10.16
N LYS A 55 2.24 6.70 -9.79
CA LYS A 55 1.16 6.15 -8.95
C LYS A 55 1.07 6.82 -7.57
N SER A 56 2.21 7.10 -6.95
CA SER A 56 2.23 7.84 -5.67
C SER A 56 1.69 9.25 -5.86
N TYR A 57 2.15 9.95 -6.91
CA TYR A 57 1.70 11.30 -7.23
C TYR A 57 0.19 11.38 -7.50
N ILE A 58 -0.38 10.41 -8.24
CA ILE A 58 -1.83 10.30 -8.46
C ILE A 58 -2.58 10.13 -7.13
N SER A 59 -2.06 9.29 -6.22
CA SER A 59 -2.66 9.11 -4.90
C SER A 59 -2.67 10.41 -4.10
N ASP A 60 -1.56 11.15 -4.11
CA ASP A 60 -1.43 12.43 -3.41
C ASP A 60 -2.36 13.50 -4.00
N LEU A 61 -2.47 13.58 -5.33
CA LEU A 61 -3.42 14.47 -6.01
C LEU A 61 -4.87 14.13 -5.64
N LYS A 62 -5.24 12.85 -5.61
CA LYS A 62 -6.58 12.41 -5.18
C LYS A 62 -6.88 12.79 -3.73
N ALA A 63 -5.90 12.69 -2.84
CA ALA A 63 -6.04 13.12 -1.45
C ALA A 63 -6.20 14.65 -1.33
N GLN A 64 -5.42 15.42 -2.10
CA GLN A 64 -5.53 16.88 -2.15
C GLN A 64 -6.89 17.33 -2.69
N ILE A 65 -7.36 16.75 -3.79
CA ILE A 65 -8.70 17.03 -4.34
C ILE A 65 -9.78 16.75 -3.30
N ALA A 66 -9.72 15.60 -2.61
CA ALA A 66 -10.71 15.26 -1.59
C ALA A 66 -10.72 16.24 -0.40
N ASN A 67 -9.56 16.81 -0.03
CA ASN A 67 -9.47 17.84 0.99
C ASN A 67 -10.00 19.19 0.50
N THR A 68 -9.64 19.59 -0.73
CA THR A 68 -10.12 20.83 -1.34
C THR A 68 -11.63 20.80 -1.58
N ASP A 69 -12.20 19.65 -1.96
CA ASP A 69 -13.65 19.49 -2.12
C ASP A 69 -14.40 19.68 -0.78
N LYS A 70 -13.84 19.21 0.34
CA LYS A 70 -14.39 19.46 1.68
C LYS A 70 -14.33 20.94 2.06
N GLU A 71 -13.19 21.58 1.78
CA GLU A 71 -13.02 23.00 2.07
C GLU A 71 -13.93 23.87 1.19
N LEU A 72 -14.08 23.52 -0.09
CA LEU A 72 -15.04 24.16 -0.99
C LEU A 72 -16.47 24.06 -0.48
N ALA A 73 -16.89 22.90 0.01
CA ALA A 73 -18.22 22.74 0.59
C ALA A 73 -18.42 23.67 1.81
N ARG A 74 -17.39 23.82 2.65
CA ARG A 74 -17.40 24.73 3.81
C ARG A 74 -17.46 26.20 3.37
N LEU A 75 -16.58 26.61 2.45
CA LEU A 75 -16.53 27.97 1.93
C LEU A 75 -17.83 28.35 1.22
N HIS A 76 -18.39 27.44 0.42
CA HIS A 76 -19.67 27.65 -0.26
C HIS A 76 -20.81 27.91 0.74
N SER A 77 -20.87 27.17 1.85
CA SER A 77 -21.85 27.41 2.91
C SER A 77 -21.68 28.80 3.53
N ILE A 78 -20.43 29.23 3.77
CA ILE A 78 -20.12 30.55 4.33
C ILE A 78 -20.54 31.64 3.36
N THR A 79 -20.14 31.55 2.08
CA THR A 79 -20.51 32.52 1.05
C THR A 79 -22.03 32.64 0.91
N GLU A 80 -22.77 31.54 0.95
CA GLU A 80 -24.23 31.58 0.87
C GLU A 80 -24.88 32.23 2.10
N ASP A 81 -24.31 32.06 3.30
CA ASP A 81 -24.81 32.72 4.50
C ASP A 81 -24.49 34.23 4.50
N GLU A 82 -23.25 34.62 4.17
CA GLU A 82 -22.84 36.02 3.99
C GLU A 82 -23.64 36.72 2.88
N ARG A 83 -23.93 36.00 1.78
CA ARG A 83 -24.78 36.50 0.69
C ARG A 83 -26.19 36.79 1.19
N LYS A 84 -26.80 35.89 1.97
CA LYS A 84 -28.14 36.09 2.52
C LYS A 84 -28.15 37.31 3.45
N ASP A 85 -27.12 37.49 4.26
CA ASP A 85 -27.07 38.59 5.23
C ASP A 85 -26.79 39.93 4.54
N HIS A 86 -25.89 39.97 3.56
CA HIS A 86 -25.71 41.12 2.67
C HIS A 86 -27.02 41.52 1.97
N VAL A 87 -27.73 40.57 1.35
CA VAL A 87 -29.02 40.83 0.66
C VAL A 87 -30.09 41.32 1.64
N LYS A 88 -30.26 40.65 2.80
CA LYS A 88 -31.21 41.08 3.84
C LYS A 88 -30.90 42.48 4.36
N TYR A 89 -29.62 42.83 4.50
CA TYR A 89 -29.23 44.14 5.03
C TYR A 89 -29.43 45.24 3.99
N ARG A 90 -29.04 44.99 2.73
CA ARG A 90 -29.19 45.90 1.59
C ARG A 90 -30.65 46.22 1.27
N ASP A 91 -31.50 45.19 1.24
CA ASP A 91 -32.88 45.28 0.73
C ASP A 91 -33.92 45.63 1.81
N SER A 92 -33.51 45.70 3.08
CA SER A 92 -34.44 46.02 4.18
C SER A 92 -34.76 47.52 4.26
N ASN A 93 -35.89 47.89 3.66
CA ASN A 93 -36.44 49.25 3.71
C ASN A 93 -36.77 49.71 5.15
N VAL A 94 -37.19 48.78 6.03
CA VAL A 94 -37.49 49.06 7.44
C VAL A 94 -36.22 49.44 8.22
N LYS A 95 -35.14 48.68 8.08
CA LYS A 95 -33.83 49.01 8.70
C LYS A 95 -33.34 50.36 8.18
N ARG A 96 -33.39 50.57 6.86
CA ARG A 96 -32.99 51.84 6.22
C ARG A 96 -33.76 53.04 6.78
N TYR A 97 -35.07 52.90 6.98
CA TYR A 97 -35.91 53.95 7.53
C TYR A 97 -35.63 54.22 9.02
N MET A 98 -35.46 53.17 9.82
CA MET A 98 -35.15 53.27 11.25
C MET A 98 -33.81 53.96 11.53
N TYR A 99 -32.77 53.65 10.74
CA TYR A 99 -31.49 54.37 10.83
C TYR A 99 -31.58 55.81 10.32
N LYS A 100 -32.46 56.10 9.35
CA LYS A 100 -32.72 57.46 8.84
C LYS A 100 -33.41 58.35 9.89
N MET A 101 -34.23 57.78 10.78
CA MET A 101 -34.87 58.48 11.89
C MET A 101 -33.89 58.91 12.99
N GLY A 102 -32.73 58.26 13.11
CA GLY A 102 -31.67 58.61 14.07
C GLY A 102 -30.78 59.80 13.67
N GLY A 103 -31.14 60.56 12.63
CA GLY A 103 -30.36 61.70 12.14
C GLY A 103 -29.13 61.31 11.29
N SER A 104 -28.17 62.24 11.12
CA SER A 104 -26.95 62.04 10.30
C SER A 104 -26.12 60.85 10.79
N LYS A 105 -25.88 60.76 12.10
CA LYS A 105 -25.14 59.66 12.74
C LYS A 105 -25.78 58.28 12.52
N GLY A 106 -27.10 58.21 12.34
CA GLY A 106 -27.81 56.98 12.05
C GLY A 106 -27.60 56.49 10.62
N LYS A 107 -27.58 57.43 9.65
CA LYS A 107 -27.27 57.13 8.24
C LYS A 107 -25.85 56.62 8.06
N ASP A 108 -24.87 57.24 8.72
CA ASP A 108 -23.46 56.86 8.63
C ASP A 108 -23.23 55.44 9.20
N LYS A 109 -23.91 55.09 10.30
CA LYS A 109 -23.88 53.73 10.87
C LYS A 109 -24.50 52.67 9.96
N PHE A 110 -25.57 53.02 9.23
CA PHE A 110 -26.17 52.10 8.26
C PHE A 110 -25.23 51.86 7.08
N ALA A 111 -24.61 52.93 6.55
CA ALA A 111 -23.64 52.83 5.46
C ALA A 111 -22.40 52.02 5.85
N SER A 112 -21.82 52.30 7.02
CA SER A 112 -20.66 51.55 7.54
C SER A 112 -20.95 50.05 7.74
N LYS A 113 -22.15 49.70 8.23
CA LYS A 113 -22.54 48.29 8.35
C LYS A 113 -22.80 47.64 6.99
N ALA A 114 -23.44 48.34 6.05
CA ALA A 114 -23.65 47.81 4.70
C ALA A 114 -22.32 47.53 3.98
N GLU A 115 -21.34 48.43 4.14
CA GLU A 115 -19.98 48.27 3.60
C GLU A 115 -19.23 47.10 4.24
N LYS A 116 -19.42 46.86 5.55
CA LYS A 116 -18.85 45.71 6.25
C LYS A 116 -19.40 44.38 5.69
N GLU A 117 -20.72 44.27 5.56
CA GLU A 117 -21.39 43.06 5.05
C GLU A 117 -21.06 42.82 3.57
N GLU A 118 -20.90 43.87 2.76
CA GLU A 118 -20.40 43.76 1.38
C GLU A 118 -18.96 43.25 1.34
N LYS A 119 -18.08 43.74 2.22
CA LYS A 119 -16.70 43.29 2.30
C LYS A 119 -16.61 41.82 2.73
N GLU A 120 -17.37 41.42 3.75
CA GLU A 120 -17.43 40.04 4.26
C GLU A 120 -17.93 39.07 3.18
N PHE A 121 -18.97 39.44 2.43
CA PHE A 121 -19.43 38.67 1.27
C PHE A 121 -18.38 38.58 0.14
N LEU A 122 -17.74 39.70 -0.23
CA LEU A 122 -16.73 39.71 -1.30
C LEU A 122 -15.50 38.87 -0.92
N GLU A 123 -15.07 38.90 0.33
CA GLU A 123 -13.97 38.09 0.85
C GLU A 123 -14.33 36.59 0.85
N ALA A 124 -15.52 36.22 1.33
CA ALA A 124 -16.02 34.85 1.26
C ALA A 124 -16.12 34.34 -0.19
N TRP A 125 -16.64 35.18 -1.10
CA TRP A 125 -16.75 34.84 -2.51
C TRP A 125 -15.39 34.68 -3.21
N GLN A 126 -14.43 35.57 -2.92
CA GLN A 126 -13.07 35.47 -3.46
C GLN A 126 -12.35 34.21 -2.97
N THR A 127 -12.49 33.88 -1.69
CA THR A 127 -11.87 32.68 -1.10
C THR A 127 -12.48 31.40 -1.66
N GLU A 128 -13.81 31.32 -1.79
CA GLU A 128 -14.48 30.20 -2.47
C GLU A 128 -14.01 30.07 -3.93
N ARG A 129 -13.93 31.18 -4.67
CA ARG A 129 -13.47 31.17 -6.06
C ARG A 129 -12.01 30.70 -6.18
N SER A 130 -11.12 31.19 -5.33
CA SER A 130 -9.71 30.76 -5.32
C SER A 130 -9.58 29.27 -5.01
N ALA A 131 -10.36 28.74 -4.06
CA ALA A 131 -10.39 27.31 -3.78
C ALA A 131 -10.92 26.49 -4.97
N LYS A 132 -11.86 27.05 -5.75
CA LYS A 132 -12.42 26.39 -6.94
C LYS A 132 -11.41 26.33 -8.07
N GLU A 133 -10.67 27.42 -8.29
CA GLU A 133 -9.57 27.49 -9.26
C GLU A 133 -8.47 26.47 -8.88
N ALA A 134 -8.06 26.41 -7.61
CA ALA A 134 -7.09 25.42 -7.14
C ALA A 134 -7.57 23.96 -7.35
N ARG A 135 -8.86 23.68 -7.12
CA ARG A 135 -9.45 22.36 -7.38
C ARG A 135 -9.41 22.00 -8.86
N GLU A 136 -9.67 22.95 -9.75
CA GLU A 136 -9.62 22.75 -11.19
C GLU A 136 -8.18 22.46 -11.66
N GLU A 137 -7.20 23.21 -11.16
CA GLU A 137 -5.77 22.97 -11.43
C GLU A 137 -5.33 21.55 -10.98
N LEU A 138 -5.73 21.14 -9.78
CA LEU A 138 -5.49 19.76 -9.29
C LEU A 138 -6.14 18.71 -10.19
N GLY A 139 -7.34 18.98 -10.72
CA GLY A 139 -8.04 18.11 -11.65
C GLY A 139 -7.30 17.96 -12.98
N GLN A 140 -6.79 19.06 -13.55
CA GLN A 140 -5.97 19.05 -14.76
C GLN A 140 -4.65 18.30 -14.54
N ALA A 141 -3.99 18.52 -13.39
CA ALA A 141 -2.78 17.80 -13.01
C ALA A 141 -3.03 16.29 -12.88
N LEU A 142 -4.17 15.88 -12.30
CA LEU A 142 -4.55 14.48 -12.20
C LEU A 142 -4.78 13.85 -13.58
N GLN A 143 -5.52 14.52 -14.46
CA GLN A 143 -5.75 14.03 -15.82
C GLN A 143 -4.44 13.81 -16.58
N LYS A 144 -3.50 14.76 -16.48
CA LYS A 144 -2.18 14.63 -17.08
C LYS A 144 -1.41 13.46 -16.48
N ALA A 145 -1.42 13.32 -15.15
CA ALA A 145 -0.74 12.22 -14.48
C ALA A 145 -1.31 10.85 -14.87
N GLU A 146 -2.63 10.72 -15.06
CA GLU A 146 -3.28 9.49 -15.54
C GLU A 146 -2.94 9.18 -17.01
N GLN A 147 -2.77 10.20 -17.84
CA GLN A 147 -2.28 10.04 -19.21
C GLN A 147 -0.83 9.54 -19.22
N ASP A 148 0.04 10.15 -18.41
CA ASP A 148 1.43 9.73 -18.24
C ASP A 148 1.52 8.30 -17.68
N GLN A 149 0.61 7.91 -16.78
CA GLN A 149 0.52 6.55 -16.25
C GLN A 149 0.33 5.52 -17.37
N THR A 150 -0.53 5.82 -18.35
CA THR A 150 -0.82 4.91 -19.47
C THR A 150 0.42 4.71 -20.34
N ASN A 151 1.14 5.79 -20.64
CA ASN A 151 2.39 5.73 -21.39
C ASN A 151 3.46 4.93 -20.64
N LEU A 152 3.65 5.22 -19.35
CA LEU A 152 4.60 4.51 -18.49
C LEU A 152 4.25 3.02 -18.32
N GLN A 153 2.98 2.66 -18.30
CA GLN A 153 2.53 1.25 -18.31
C GLN A 153 2.90 0.54 -19.61
N SER A 154 2.73 1.20 -20.76
CA SER A 154 3.14 0.66 -22.05
C SER A 154 4.66 0.45 -22.10
N ASP A 155 5.45 1.43 -21.66
CA ASP A 155 6.92 1.31 -21.62
C ASP A 155 7.39 0.24 -20.63
N THR A 156 6.75 0.12 -19.47
CA THR A 156 7.03 -0.95 -18.50
C THR A 156 6.71 -2.32 -19.09
N ALA A 157 5.60 -2.46 -19.83
CA ALA A 157 5.26 -3.72 -20.49
C ALA A 157 6.25 -4.09 -21.60
N ARG A 158 6.77 -3.11 -22.35
CA ARG A 158 7.85 -3.31 -23.31
C ARG A 158 9.15 -3.74 -22.64
N HIS A 159 9.52 -3.08 -21.55
CA HIS A 159 10.68 -3.44 -20.72
C HIS A 159 10.57 -4.90 -20.23
N ASP A 160 9.44 -5.26 -19.62
CA ASP A 160 9.19 -6.61 -19.12
C ASP A 160 9.21 -7.67 -20.23
N LYS A 161 8.71 -7.30 -21.42
CA LYS A 161 8.73 -8.18 -22.59
C LYS A 161 10.15 -8.41 -23.09
N ALA A 162 10.93 -7.34 -23.28
CA ALA A 162 12.32 -7.43 -23.70
C ALA A 162 13.16 -8.24 -22.70
N GLN A 163 12.93 -8.04 -21.40
CA GLN A 163 13.59 -8.82 -20.35
C GLN A 163 13.27 -10.30 -20.45
N LYS A 164 11.99 -10.67 -20.66
CA LYS A 164 11.58 -12.08 -20.82
C LYS A 164 12.16 -12.72 -22.08
N GLU A 165 12.19 -11.98 -23.19
CA GLU A 165 12.77 -12.46 -24.44
C GLU A 165 14.28 -12.66 -24.29
N LEU A 166 14.96 -11.77 -23.56
CA LEU A 166 16.38 -11.90 -23.25
C LEU A 166 16.66 -13.09 -22.33
N ASP A 167 15.87 -13.26 -21.26
CA ASP A 167 15.95 -14.40 -20.37
C ASP A 167 15.71 -15.71 -21.13
N SER A 168 14.72 -15.74 -22.04
CA SER A 168 14.45 -16.92 -22.88
C SER A 168 15.59 -17.20 -23.85
N LEU A 169 16.18 -16.17 -24.46
CA LEU A 169 17.32 -16.30 -25.35
C LEU A 169 18.50 -16.91 -24.59
N TYR A 170 18.83 -16.37 -23.42
CA TYR A 170 19.91 -16.91 -22.60
C TYR A 170 19.61 -18.31 -22.09
N ASN A 171 18.39 -18.60 -21.64
CA ASN A 171 18.03 -19.97 -21.23
C ASN A 171 18.14 -20.96 -22.40
N SER A 172 17.89 -20.54 -23.64
CA SER A 172 18.04 -21.43 -24.80
C SER A 172 19.51 -21.74 -25.14
N ILE A 173 20.42 -20.82 -24.83
CA ILE A 173 21.86 -20.93 -25.16
C ILE A 173 22.64 -21.56 -24.01
N PHE A 174 22.27 -21.23 -22.78
CA PHE A 174 22.98 -21.59 -21.55
C PHE A 174 22.19 -22.58 -20.69
N SER A 175 21.20 -23.32 -21.23
CA SER A 175 20.50 -24.36 -20.46
C SER A 175 21.37 -25.60 -20.29
N GLY A 176 22.16 -25.62 -19.22
CA GLY A 176 23.01 -26.74 -18.83
C GLY A 176 24.34 -26.26 -18.28
N PRO A 177 25.19 -27.17 -17.77
CA PRO A 177 26.51 -26.80 -17.30
C PRO A 177 27.30 -26.16 -18.46
N THR A 178 27.83 -24.96 -18.24
CA THR A 178 28.65 -24.22 -19.21
C THR A 178 30.13 -24.22 -18.78
N PRO A 179 30.81 -25.39 -18.78
CA PRO A 179 32.21 -25.47 -18.35
C PRO A 179 33.17 -24.64 -19.20
N GLU A 180 32.71 -24.20 -20.38
CA GLU A 180 33.43 -23.35 -21.34
C GLU A 180 33.41 -21.86 -20.95
N LEU A 181 32.55 -21.46 -20.01
CA LEU A 181 32.40 -20.09 -19.50
C LEU A 181 32.73 -20.03 -18.00
N PRO A 182 33.99 -19.70 -17.64
CA PRO A 182 34.43 -19.72 -16.25
C PRO A 182 33.59 -18.77 -15.39
N GLY A 183 32.90 -19.32 -14.39
CA GLY A 183 32.13 -18.54 -13.41
C GLY A 183 30.69 -18.23 -13.81
N GLU A 184 30.22 -18.60 -15.00
CA GLU A 184 28.82 -18.41 -15.42
C GLU A 184 27.87 -19.25 -14.58
N ASP A 185 28.12 -20.57 -14.46
CA ASP A 185 27.34 -21.49 -13.63
C ASP A 185 27.24 -21.00 -12.16
N GLN A 186 28.32 -20.41 -11.64
CA GLN A 186 28.36 -19.87 -10.28
C GLN A 186 27.45 -18.63 -10.12
N MET A 187 27.39 -17.78 -11.14
CA MET A 187 26.54 -16.59 -11.14
C MET A 187 25.07 -16.95 -11.40
N GLU A 188 24.81 -17.97 -12.22
CA GLU A 188 23.45 -18.51 -12.37
C GLU A 188 22.93 -19.05 -11.03
N GLU A 189 23.76 -19.81 -10.30
CA GLU A 189 23.42 -20.28 -8.97
C GLU A 189 23.16 -19.12 -7.99
N ASN A 190 23.95 -18.05 -8.07
CA ASN A 190 23.75 -16.86 -7.24
C ASN A 190 22.42 -16.15 -7.56
N VAL A 191 22.10 -15.95 -8.84
CA VAL A 191 20.80 -15.38 -9.27
C VAL A 191 19.65 -16.23 -8.77
N LYS A 192 19.77 -17.56 -8.85
CA LYS A 192 18.75 -18.49 -8.33
C LYS A 192 18.56 -18.33 -6.82
N LYS A 193 19.64 -18.27 -6.04
CA LYS A 193 19.60 -18.03 -4.59
C LYS A 193 18.96 -16.68 -4.24
N CYS A 194 19.36 -15.61 -4.92
CA CYS A 194 18.79 -14.27 -4.73
C CYS A 194 17.29 -14.25 -5.07
N ARG A 195 16.88 -14.96 -6.13
CA ARG A 195 15.47 -15.07 -6.53
C ARG A 195 14.65 -15.81 -5.50
N GLU A 196 15.13 -16.96 -5.04
CA GLU A 196 14.46 -17.74 -3.97
C GLU A 196 14.31 -16.89 -2.69
N PHE A 197 15.32 -16.11 -2.32
CA PHE A 197 15.26 -15.21 -1.18
C PHE A 197 14.28 -14.04 -1.38
N PHE A 198 14.24 -13.45 -2.58
CA PHE A 198 13.27 -12.42 -2.94
C PHE A 198 11.83 -12.95 -2.87
N ASP A 199 11.58 -14.13 -3.42
CA ASP A 199 10.26 -14.76 -3.42
C ASP A 199 9.80 -15.08 -1.98
N GLN A 200 10.71 -15.54 -1.11
CA GLN A 200 10.45 -15.70 0.32
C GLN A 200 10.11 -14.37 1.01
N CYS A 201 10.87 -13.31 0.75
CA CYS A 201 10.59 -11.98 1.30
C CYS A 201 9.23 -11.44 0.80
N ASN A 202 8.87 -11.70 -0.45
CA ASN A 202 7.58 -11.31 -1.00
C ASN A 202 6.43 -12.06 -0.34
N ALA A 203 6.54 -13.39 -0.21
CA ALA A 203 5.54 -14.21 0.47
C ALA A 203 5.36 -13.78 1.94
N GLN A 204 6.46 -13.41 2.61
CA GLN A 204 6.39 -12.86 3.96
C GLN A 204 5.62 -11.54 3.97
N LEU A 205 5.95 -10.59 3.09
CA LEU A 205 5.25 -9.30 3.01
C LEU A 205 3.75 -9.48 2.76
N ASP A 206 3.36 -10.38 1.86
CA ASP A 206 1.96 -10.67 1.56
C ASP A 206 1.22 -11.25 2.77
N THR A 207 1.89 -12.13 3.53
CA THR A 207 1.40 -12.66 4.81
C THR A 207 1.17 -11.55 5.83
N GLU A 208 2.15 -10.65 6.01
CA GLU A 208 2.04 -9.54 6.96
C GLU A 208 0.93 -8.55 6.56
N LYS A 209 0.79 -8.26 5.27
CA LYS A 209 -0.28 -7.38 4.75
C LYS A 209 -1.66 -7.98 4.98
N LYS A 210 -1.83 -9.27 4.69
CA LYS A 210 -3.10 -9.97 4.92
C LYS A 210 -3.47 -9.99 6.41
N ALA A 211 -2.49 -10.23 7.28
CA ALA A 211 -2.70 -10.16 8.72
C ALA A 211 -3.10 -8.74 9.17
N LEU A 212 -2.46 -7.70 8.62
CA LEU A 212 -2.82 -6.30 8.91
C LEU A 212 -4.24 -5.95 8.45
N GLU A 213 -4.65 -6.41 7.27
CA GLU A 213 -6.00 -6.21 6.76
C GLU A 213 -7.05 -6.82 7.70
N ILE A 214 -6.85 -8.07 8.12
CA ILE A 214 -7.77 -8.77 9.02
C ILE A 214 -7.83 -8.09 10.40
N LEU A 215 -6.70 -7.62 10.93
CA LEU A 215 -6.68 -6.80 12.15
C LEU A 215 -7.46 -5.49 11.96
N GLY A 216 -7.47 -4.92 10.76
CA GLY A 216 -8.30 -3.77 10.41
C GLY A 216 -9.79 -4.06 10.51
N TYR A 217 -10.24 -5.24 10.02
CA TYR A 217 -11.62 -5.68 10.21
C TYR A 217 -11.96 -5.90 11.70
N ALA A 218 -11.04 -6.48 12.47
CA ALA A 218 -11.22 -6.64 13.92
C ALA A 218 -11.38 -5.29 14.63
N ASP A 219 -10.55 -4.30 14.30
CA ASP A 219 -10.61 -2.94 14.87
C ASP A 219 -11.91 -2.23 14.51
N GLN A 220 -12.37 -2.37 13.27
CA GLN A 220 -13.65 -1.80 12.84
C GLN A 220 -14.83 -2.43 13.61
N SER A 221 -14.86 -3.76 13.74
CA SER A 221 -15.89 -4.46 14.52
C SER A 221 -15.87 -4.03 15.98
N LEU A 222 -14.70 -3.95 16.61
CA LEU A 222 -14.60 -3.55 18.02
C LEU A 222 -15.03 -2.09 18.26
N LYS A 223 -14.71 -1.18 17.33
CA LYS A 223 -15.19 0.21 17.36
C LYS A 223 -16.71 0.31 17.25
N ARG A 224 -17.34 -0.52 16.41
CA ARG A 224 -18.80 -0.59 16.31
C ARG A 224 -19.40 -1.10 17.62
N ALA A 225 -18.85 -2.18 18.18
CA ALA A 225 -19.28 -2.69 19.48
C ALA A 225 -19.20 -1.63 20.60
N TYR A 226 -18.10 -0.88 20.64
CA TYR A 226 -17.92 0.20 21.60
C TYR A 226 -18.97 1.31 21.42
N GLY A 227 -19.26 1.70 20.17
CA GLY A 227 -20.32 2.66 19.86
C GLY A 227 -21.71 2.20 20.31
N ASP A 228 -22.02 0.92 20.11
CA ASP A 228 -23.27 0.30 20.54
C ASP A 228 -23.41 0.27 22.08
N ILE A 229 -22.32 -0.04 22.82
CA ILE A 229 -22.29 0.03 24.29
C ILE A 229 -22.46 1.47 24.79
N GLN A 230 -21.81 2.44 24.16
CA GLN A 230 -22.00 3.85 24.54
C GLN A 230 -23.44 4.33 24.29
N ALA A 231 -24.08 3.84 23.22
CA ALA A 231 -25.49 4.12 22.97
C ALA A 231 -26.39 3.50 24.06
N ALA A 232 -26.10 2.27 24.50
CA ALA A 232 -26.77 1.62 25.62
C ALA A 232 -26.58 2.39 26.93
N LEU A 233 -25.36 2.81 27.29
CA LEU A 233 -25.08 3.61 28.49
C LEU A 233 -25.86 4.92 28.53
N ARG A 234 -25.89 5.65 27.41
CA ARG A 234 -26.62 6.93 27.31
C ARG A 234 -28.12 6.74 27.49
N ARG A 235 -28.67 5.58 27.11
CA ARG A 235 -30.10 5.23 27.25
C ARG A 235 -30.40 4.76 28.67
N SER A 236 -29.60 3.86 29.23
CA SER A 236 -29.70 3.40 30.63
C SER A 236 -29.59 4.57 31.62
N GLY A 237 -28.69 5.54 31.39
CA GLY A 237 -28.60 6.73 32.25
C GLY A 237 -29.82 7.66 32.19
N ARG A 238 -30.66 7.56 31.14
CA ARG A 238 -31.92 8.31 31.02
C ARG A 238 -33.09 7.58 31.69
N ASP A 239 -33.06 6.25 31.75
CA ASP A 239 -34.10 5.41 32.36
C ASP A 239 -34.10 5.43 33.88
N VAL A 240 -32.92 5.62 34.52
CA VAL A 240 -32.81 5.83 35.99
C VAL A 240 -33.63 7.04 36.48
N PHE A 241 -34.07 7.94 35.59
CA PHE A 241 -34.91 9.11 35.90
C PHE A 241 -36.34 9.07 35.33
N GLY A 242 -36.82 7.91 34.83
CA GLY A 242 -38.23 7.71 34.46
C GLY A 242 -38.48 7.24 33.02
N GLY A 243 -37.85 6.15 32.61
CA GLY A 243 -38.07 5.50 31.29
C GLY A 243 -39.17 4.44 31.31
N GLY A 244 -39.87 4.26 30.19
CA GLY A 244 -40.90 3.23 30.00
C GLY A 244 -40.51 2.21 28.94
N THR A 245 -41.30 1.13 28.77
CA THR A 245 -41.08 -0.09 27.95
C THR A 245 -40.46 0.04 26.54
N PHE A 246 -40.44 1.22 25.93
CA PHE A 246 -39.83 1.45 24.60
C PHE A 246 -38.31 1.67 24.66
N THR A 247 -37.78 2.21 25.77
CA THR A 247 -36.33 2.42 25.95
C THR A 247 -35.59 1.09 26.18
N ASP A 248 -36.22 0.15 26.90
CA ASP A 248 -35.74 -1.22 27.12
C ASP A 248 -35.50 -1.99 25.82
N MET A 249 -36.42 -1.89 24.84
CA MET A 249 -36.32 -2.64 23.58
C MET A 249 -35.16 -2.14 22.71
N MET A 250 -34.94 -0.81 22.69
CA MET A 250 -33.84 -0.19 21.96
C MET A 250 -32.48 -0.42 22.63
N GLU A 251 -32.44 -0.56 23.96
CA GLU A 251 -31.22 -0.93 24.69
C GLU A 251 -30.80 -2.37 24.37
N ARG A 252 -31.76 -3.30 24.35
CA ARG A 252 -31.49 -4.71 23.99
C ARG A 252 -30.94 -4.87 22.59
N ASP A 253 -31.45 -4.10 21.62
CA ASP A 253 -30.93 -4.11 20.25
C ASP A 253 -29.48 -3.61 20.19
N ALA A 254 -29.17 -2.50 20.88
CA ALA A 254 -27.80 -1.99 20.95
C ALA A 254 -26.84 -3.00 21.59
N LEU A 255 -27.24 -3.64 22.69
CA LEU A 255 -26.43 -4.64 23.37
C LEU A 255 -26.22 -5.91 22.53
N ALA A 256 -27.25 -6.37 21.81
CA ALA A 256 -27.14 -7.49 20.87
C ALA A 256 -26.20 -7.18 19.70
N ASN A 257 -26.29 -5.96 19.14
CA ASN A 257 -25.38 -5.48 18.11
C ASN A 257 -23.93 -5.40 18.62
N ALA A 258 -23.73 -4.93 19.85
CA ALA A 258 -22.42 -4.92 20.49
C ALA A 258 -21.82 -6.33 20.59
N GLN A 259 -22.60 -7.31 21.04
CA GLN A 259 -22.18 -8.70 21.15
C GLN A 259 -21.81 -9.30 19.78
N ASN A 260 -22.64 -9.09 18.76
CA ASN A 260 -22.36 -9.56 17.40
C ASN A 260 -21.03 -8.99 16.86
N ASN A 261 -20.79 -7.70 17.11
CA ASN A 261 -19.57 -7.02 16.72
C ASN A 261 -18.34 -7.53 17.49
N VAL A 262 -18.45 -7.84 18.78
CA VAL A 262 -17.35 -8.48 19.55
C VAL A 262 -17.02 -9.88 19.01
N HIS A 263 -18.04 -10.68 18.67
CA HIS A 263 -17.82 -11.99 18.06
C HIS A 263 -17.15 -11.87 16.69
N ALA A 264 -17.55 -10.90 15.87
CA ALA A 264 -16.88 -10.61 14.60
C ALA A 264 -15.40 -10.24 14.82
N ALA A 265 -15.11 -9.32 15.74
CA ALA A 265 -13.74 -8.93 16.08
C ALA A 265 -12.89 -10.12 16.52
N THR A 266 -13.45 -11.00 17.34
CA THR A 266 -12.78 -12.20 17.84
C THR A 266 -12.50 -13.22 16.73
N ARG A 267 -13.45 -13.43 15.82
CA ARG A 267 -13.23 -14.29 14.65
C ARG A 267 -12.10 -13.77 13.77
N HIS A 268 -12.12 -12.47 13.46
CA HIS A 268 -11.05 -11.83 12.69
C HIS A 268 -9.70 -11.94 13.41
N LEU A 269 -9.63 -11.71 14.72
CA LEU A 269 -8.38 -11.87 15.47
C LEU A 269 -7.85 -13.31 15.40
N ASN A 270 -8.72 -14.31 15.56
CA ASN A 270 -8.33 -15.71 15.44
C ASN A 270 -7.88 -16.09 14.02
N GLU A 271 -8.50 -15.52 13.00
CA GLU A 271 -8.07 -15.67 11.62
C GLU A 271 -6.69 -15.03 11.38
N ALA A 272 -6.48 -13.81 11.86
CA ALA A 272 -5.19 -13.11 11.77
C ALA A 272 -4.08 -13.92 12.46
N ARG A 273 -4.37 -14.53 13.61
CA ARG A 273 -3.43 -15.40 14.34
C ARG A 273 -3.05 -16.68 13.61
N ARG A 274 -3.94 -17.24 12.78
CA ARG A 274 -3.62 -18.42 11.95
C ARG A 274 -2.62 -18.07 10.86
N ILE A 275 -2.62 -16.82 10.41
CA ILE A 275 -1.73 -16.33 9.35
C ILE A 275 -0.42 -15.81 9.96
N GLN A 276 -0.50 -15.07 11.06
CA GLN A 276 0.64 -14.51 11.78
C GLN A 276 0.57 -14.86 13.27
N PRO A 277 1.26 -15.94 13.70
CA PRO A 277 1.26 -16.39 15.09
C PRO A 277 1.79 -15.38 16.12
N ALA A 278 2.53 -14.36 15.67
CA ALA A 278 3.02 -13.28 16.55
C ALA A 278 1.90 -12.38 17.10
N ILE A 279 0.70 -12.43 16.50
CA ILE A 279 -0.49 -11.70 16.97
C ILE A 279 -0.97 -12.33 18.28
N LYS A 280 -1.12 -11.49 19.32
CA LYS A 280 -1.50 -11.95 20.66
C LYS A 280 -3.03 -11.98 20.78
N PRO A 281 -3.60 -12.93 21.54
CA PRO A 281 -5.00 -12.79 21.95
C PRO A 281 -5.17 -11.50 22.76
N LEU A 282 -6.36 -10.91 22.71
CA LEU A 282 -6.70 -9.78 23.58
C LEU A 282 -6.81 -10.30 25.03
N SER A 283 -6.14 -9.65 25.96
CA SER A 283 -6.24 -9.92 27.39
C SER A 283 -7.62 -9.48 27.90
N ASP A 284 -8.35 -10.44 28.47
CA ASP A 284 -9.62 -10.29 29.19
C ASP A 284 -10.74 -9.50 28.49
N ILE A 285 -11.03 -9.86 27.24
CA ILE A 285 -12.41 -10.22 26.94
C ILE A 285 -12.42 -11.74 27.00
N THR A 286 -12.64 -12.32 28.18
CA THR A 286 -12.61 -13.76 28.40
C THR A 286 -13.79 -14.41 27.67
N ILE A 287 -13.68 -14.52 26.35
CA ILE A 287 -14.47 -15.45 25.54
C ILE A 287 -13.81 -16.81 25.74
N ASP A 288 -13.95 -17.34 26.96
CA ASP A 288 -14.20 -18.77 27.04
C ASP A 288 -15.36 -19.02 26.09
N GLN A 289 -15.24 -19.99 25.18
CA GLN A 289 -16.18 -20.24 24.09
C GLN A 289 -17.61 -20.61 24.52
N GLY A 290 -18.04 -20.26 25.74
CA GLY A 290 -19.36 -20.52 26.27
C GLY A 290 -20.02 -19.43 27.11
N HIS A 291 -19.33 -18.63 27.94
CA HIS A 291 -20.06 -18.14 29.14
C HIS A 291 -19.88 -16.68 29.61
N PHE A 292 -18.92 -15.87 29.15
CA PHE A 292 -18.74 -14.54 29.78
C PHE A 292 -19.63 -13.41 29.21
N PHE A 293 -19.76 -13.33 27.88
CA PHE A 293 -20.66 -12.34 27.24
C PHE A 293 -22.10 -12.86 27.10
N SER A 294 -22.29 -14.19 27.04
CA SER A 294 -23.60 -14.85 26.92
C SER A 294 -24.35 -14.90 28.27
N ASP A 295 -23.76 -15.55 29.29
CA ASP A 295 -24.52 -15.95 30.48
C ASP A 295 -24.52 -14.90 31.60
N VAL A 296 -23.53 -14.01 31.64
CA VAL A 296 -23.35 -13.10 32.79
C VAL A 296 -23.90 -11.70 32.54
N MET A 297 -23.89 -11.24 31.28
CA MET A 297 -24.36 -9.89 30.90
C MET A 297 -25.88 -9.82 30.68
N PHE A 298 -26.50 -10.81 30.03
CA PHE A 298 -27.85 -10.64 29.45
C PHE A 298 -28.98 -11.48 30.06
N ASP A 299 -28.68 -12.46 30.92
CA ASP A 299 -29.71 -13.35 31.50
C ASP A 299 -30.43 -12.77 32.74
N ASN A 300 -29.93 -11.68 33.33
CA ASN A 300 -30.51 -11.09 34.55
C ASN A 300 -30.55 -9.54 34.51
N ILE A 301 -31.02 -8.96 33.40
CA ILE A 301 -31.20 -7.52 33.19
C ILE A 301 -32.54 -7.04 33.81
N PHE A 302 -32.78 -7.29 35.10
CA PHE A 302 -34.04 -6.94 35.76
C PHE A 302 -33.85 -6.21 37.10
N THR A 303 -32.75 -5.47 37.30
CA THR A 303 -32.57 -4.68 38.53
C THR A 303 -31.78 -3.39 38.28
N ASP A 304 -32.49 -2.25 38.30
CA ASP A 304 -32.15 -0.94 37.70
C ASP A 304 -30.88 -0.22 38.16
N LEU A 305 -30.19 -0.64 39.22
CA LEU A 305 -28.89 -0.04 39.59
C LEU A 305 -27.70 -0.89 39.16
N ARG A 306 -27.88 -2.22 39.07
CA ARG A 306 -26.80 -3.16 38.72
C ARG A 306 -26.53 -3.21 37.23
N GLN A 307 -27.50 -2.83 36.40
CA GLN A 307 -27.39 -2.77 34.94
C GLN A 307 -26.41 -1.67 34.49
N HIS A 308 -26.56 -0.46 35.01
CA HIS A 308 -25.67 0.65 34.68
C HIS A 308 -24.20 0.35 35.02
N GLU A 309 -23.93 -0.18 36.22
CA GLU A 309 -22.59 -0.59 36.65
C GLU A 309 -21.99 -1.73 35.80
N ARG A 310 -22.83 -2.61 35.25
CA ARG A 310 -22.39 -3.69 34.36
C ARG A 310 -22.00 -3.15 32.99
N ILE A 311 -22.85 -2.31 32.39
CA ILE A 311 -22.55 -1.71 31.08
C ILE A 311 -21.31 -0.80 31.18
N GLN A 312 -21.12 -0.10 32.30
CA GLN A 312 -19.92 0.71 32.53
C GLN A 312 -18.65 -0.15 32.63
N ARG A 313 -18.73 -1.34 33.24
CA ARG A 313 -17.63 -2.31 33.22
C ARG A 313 -17.35 -2.80 31.80
N SER A 314 -18.38 -3.14 31.02
CA SER A 314 -18.24 -3.53 29.62
C SER A 314 -17.57 -2.44 28.77
N GLU A 315 -17.90 -1.17 28.98
CA GLU A 315 -17.26 -0.04 28.28
C GLU A 315 -15.76 0.02 28.59
N ASN A 316 -15.38 -0.14 29.86
CA ASN A 316 -13.99 -0.15 30.28
C ASN A 316 -13.22 -1.34 29.69
N GLU A 317 -13.81 -2.54 29.70
CA GLU A 317 -13.23 -3.74 29.08
C GLU A 317 -13.05 -3.56 27.57
N MET A 318 -14.05 -3.04 26.86
CA MET A 318 -13.95 -2.76 25.43
C MET A 318 -12.91 -1.69 25.11
N ARG A 319 -12.79 -0.66 25.96
CA ARG A 319 -11.76 0.36 25.81
C ARG A 319 -10.36 -0.26 25.94
N ASN A 320 -10.15 -1.11 26.93
CA ASN A 320 -8.87 -1.80 27.14
C ASN A 320 -8.55 -2.73 25.97
N ALA A 321 -9.53 -3.51 25.50
CA ALA A 321 -9.38 -4.37 24.33
C ALA A 321 -9.08 -3.55 23.06
N GLY A 322 -9.73 -2.39 22.89
CA GLY A 322 -9.48 -1.47 21.79
C GLY A 322 -8.06 -0.94 21.79
N GLN A 323 -7.53 -0.56 22.96
CA GLN A 323 -6.15 -0.10 23.11
C GLN A 323 -5.14 -1.21 22.81
N GLN A 324 -5.38 -2.43 23.32
CA GLN A 324 -4.53 -3.59 23.01
C GLN A 324 -4.53 -3.92 21.51
N LEU A 325 -5.71 -3.90 20.87
CA LEU A 325 -5.83 -4.17 19.45
C LEU A 325 -5.11 -3.10 18.61
N GLN A 326 -5.22 -1.83 18.99
CA GLN A 326 -4.48 -0.74 18.34
C GLN A 326 -2.97 -0.89 18.49
N ALA A 327 -2.48 -1.30 19.67
CA ALA A 327 -1.07 -1.60 19.86
C ALA A 327 -0.62 -2.73 18.92
N GLN A 328 -1.39 -3.80 18.79
CA GLN A 328 -1.10 -4.90 17.87
C GLN A 328 -1.15 -4.49 16.40
N VAL A 329 -2.10 -3.63 16.00
CA VAL A 329 -2.13 -3.03 14.65
C VAL A 329 -0.86 -2.20 14.41
N GLY A 330 -0.41 -1.43 15.40
CA GLY A 330 0.85 -0.69 15.35
C GLY A 330 2.06 -1.61 15.15
N GLU A 331 2.18 -2.66 15.95
CA GLU A 331 3.24 -3.67 15.80
C GLU A 331 3.20 -4.36 14.43
N GLN A 332 2.01 -4.71 13.95
CA GLN A 332 1.82 -5.34 12.65
C GLN A 332 2.21 -4.41 11.49
N ARG A 333 1.91 -3.11 11.59
CA ARG A 333 2.39 -2.10 10.63
C ARG A 333 3.91 -2.02 10.61
N GLY A 334 4.55 -2.09 11.78
CA GLY A 334 6.02 -2.19 11.90
C GLY A 334 6.57 -3.41 11.17
N ARG A 335 5.98 -4.59 11.40
CA ARG A 335 6.35 -5.83 10.68
C ARG A 335 6.18 -5.72 9.17
N CYS A 336 5.08 -5.14 8.70
CA CYS A 336 4.87 -4.87 7.27
C CYS A 336 5.96 -3.97 6.69
N ALA A 337 6.33 -2.88 7.38
CA ALA A 337 7.36 -1.96 6.92
C ALA A 337 8.75 -2.62 6.88
N ASP A 338 9.09 -3.43 7.89
CA ASP A 338 10.33 -4.19 7.92
C ASP A 338 10.39 -5.24 6.80
N ALA A 339 9.30 -5.96 6.55
CA ALA A 339 9.19 -6.92 5.46
C ALA A 339 9.30 -6.25 4.08
N ASP A 340 8.69 -5.07 3.91
CA ASP A 340 8.77 -4.30 2.66
C ASP A 340 10.20 -3.81 2.41
N ARG A 341 10.90 -3.34 3.46
CA ARG A 341 12.33 -2.98 3.37
C ARG A 341 13.20 -4.18 2.99
N ARG A 342 12.98 -5.35 3.61
CA ARG A 342 13.71 -6.59 3.28
C ARG A 342 13.47 -7.03 1.84
N LYS A 343 12.22 -6.99 1.37
CA LYS A 343 11.88 -7.25 -0.03
C LYS A 343 12.59 -6.26 -0.96
N GLY A 344 12.64 -4.98 -0.60
CA GLY A 344 13.36 -3.96 -1.35
C GLY A 344 14.85 -4.29 -1.51
N GLN A 345 15.51 -4.66 -0.41
CA GLN A 345 16.92 -5.08 -0.41
C GLN A 345 17.15 -6.36 -1.22
N ALA A 346 16.32 -7.39 -1.02
CA ALA A 346 16.39 -8.62 -1.81
C ALA A 346 16.18 -8.35 -3.31
N GLY A 347 15.34 -7.37 -3.65
CA GLY A 347 15.13 -6.93 -5.03
C GLY A 347 16.37 -6.27 -5.62
N THR A 348 17.04 -5.38 -4.88
CA THR A 348 18.30 -4.77 -5.34
C THR A 348 19.40 -5.81 -5.50
N ASP A 349 19.48 -6.80 -4.61
CA ASP A 349 20.48 -7.86 -4.68
C ASP A 349 20.22 -8.80 -5.87
N LEU A 350 18.95 -9.12 -6.15
CA LEU A 350 18.56 -9.90 -7.32
C LEU A 350 18.91 -9.19 -8.63
N GLU A 351 18.61 -7.89 -8.73
CA GLU A 351 18.97 -7.11 -9.92
C GLU A 351 20.49 -6.99 -10.09
N ALA A 352 21.24 -6.79 -9.00
CA ALA A 352 22.70 -6.79 -9.05
C ALA A 352 23.27 -8.14 -9.54
N ALA A 353 22.74 -9.26 -9.04
CA ALA A 353 23.14 -10.60 -9.48
C ALA A 353 22.80 -10.84 -10.97
N ARG A 354 21.63 -10.39 -11.42
CA ARG A 354 21.20 -10.47 -12.83
C ARG A 354 22.13 -9.68 -13.75
N MET A 355 22.43 -8.44 -13.38
CA MET A 355 23.34 -7.59 -14.16
C MET A 355 24.73 -8.22 -14.28
N GLU A 356 25.24 -8.83 -13.20
CA GLU A 356 26.56 -9.48 -13.24
C GLU A 356 26.56 -10.74 -14.12
N LEU A 357 25.51 -11.57 -14.03
CA LEU A 357 25.35 -12.73 -14.91
C LEU A 357 25.24 -12.29 -16.38
N GLN A 358 24.47 -11.25 -16.65
CA GLN A 358 24.30 -10.67 -17.97
C GLN A 358 25.62 -10.07 -18.50
N ARG A 359 26.44 -9.46 -17.64
CA ARG A 359 27.77 -8.96 -18.01
C ARG A 359 28.69 -10.09 -18.47
N ILE A 360 28.77 -11.18 -17.73
CA ILE A 360 29.58 -12.36 -18.09
C ILE A 360 29.10 -12.96 -19.42
N ARG A 361 27.78 -13.11 -19.58
CA ARG A 361 27.19 -13.62 -20.83
C ARG A 361 27.49 -12.68 -22.00
N ALA A 362 27.36 -11.36 -21.83
CA ALA A 362 27.67 -10.37 -22.87
C ALA A 362 29.16 -10.39 -23.27
N GLU A 363 30.08 -10.51 -22.32
CA GLU A 363 31.51 -10.68 -22.61
C GLU A 363 31.79 -11.95 -23.42
N ALA A 364 31.02 -13.02 -23.19
CA ALA A 364 31.09 -14.24 -24.00
C ALA A 364 30.69 -13.98 -25.46
N PHE A 365 29.58 -13.27 -25.68
CA PHE A 365 29.12 -12.88 -27.02
C PHE A 365 30.15 -12.01 -27.75
N GLU A 366 30.74 -11.03 -27.07
CA GLU A 366 31.75 -10.14 -27.68
C GLU A 366 33.02 -10.89 -28.09
N ARG A 367 33.50 -11.83 -27.28
CA ARG A 367 34.68 -12.64 -27.61
C ARG A 367 34.45 -13.49 -28.86
N VAL A 368 33.30 -14.16 -28.94
CA VAL A 368 32.92 -15.00 -30.10
C VAL A 368 32.70 -14.15 -31.35
N ALA A 369 32.13 -12.95 -31.22
CA ALA A 369 31.95 -12.00 -32.33
C ALA A 369 33.27 -11.41 -32.83
N ALA A 370 34.26 -11.20 -31.94
CA ALA A 370 35.61 -10.72 -32.30
C ALA A 370 36.50 -11.78 -32.96
N GLY A 371 35.99 -12.99 -33.19
CA GLY A 371 36.72 -14.09 -33.83
C GLY A 371 37.66 -14.86 -32.90
N GLY A 372 37.67 -14.54 -31.60
CA GLY A 372 38.28 -15.39 -30.59
C GLY A 372 37.29 -16.48 -30.21
N GLY A 373 37.60 -17.75 -30.52
CA GLY A 373 36.79 -18.86 -29.98
C GLY A 373 36.74 -18.81 -28.45
N LEU A 374 35.80 -19.52 -27.84
CA LEU A 374 35.75 -19.77 -26.39
C LEU A 374 36.99 -20.60 -25.97
N ALA A 375 38.17 -19.98 -25.91
CA ALA A 375 39.42 -20.70 -25.72
C ALA A 375 39.56 -21.22 -24.29
N GLU A 376 40.01 -22.48 -24.20
CA GLU A 376 40.42 -23.22 -22.99
C GLU A 376 41.11 -22.32 -21.96
N ALA A 377 40.70 -22.49 -20.70
CA ALA A 377 41.37 -21.89 -19.55
C ALA A 377 42.90 -22.00 -19.69
N PRO A 378 43.66 -20.92 -19.47
CA PRO A 378 45.11 -20.97 -19.56
C PRO A 378 45.62 -22.09 -18.65
N PRO A 379 46.60 -22.91 -19.10
CA PRO A 379 47.07 -24.04 -18.32
C PRO A 379 47.48 -23.53 -16.95
N LYS A 380 46.89 -24.11 -15.90
CA LYS A 380 47.31 -23.87 -14.52
C LYS A 380 48.82 -24.10 -14.49
N TYR A 381 49.60 -23.03 -14.33
CA TYR A 381 51.03 -23.14 -14.09
C TYR A 381 51.19 -24.05 -12.87
N GLN A 382 51.70 -25.26 -13.10
CA GLN A 382 52.17 -26.09 -12.01
C GLN A 382 53.31 -25.31 -11.39
N ALA A 383 53.11 -24.88 -10.14
CA ALA A 383 54.18 -24.34 -9.33
C ALA A 383 55.30 -25.38 -9.31
N ALA A 384 56.44 -25.03 -9.92
CA ALA A 384 57.64 -25.84 -9.86
C ALA A 384 58.03 -25.99 -8.38
N ALA A 385 58.25 -27.24 -7.99
CA ALA A 385 58.60 -27.67 -6.64
C ALA A 385 59.94 -27.11 -6.16
#